data_AF-A0A2P6VFD7-F1
#
_entry.id   AF-A0A2P6VFD7-F1
#
_cell.length_a   1.000
_cell.length_b   1.000
_cell.length_c   1.000
_cell.angle_alpha   90.00
_cell.angle_beta   90.00
_cell.angle_gamma   90.00
#
_symmetry.space_group_name_H-M   'P 1'
#
loop_
_entity.id
_entity.type
_entity.pdbx_description
1 polymer ?
#
loop_
_entity_poly.entity_id
_entity_poly.type
_entity_poly.pdbx_seq_one_letter_code
_entity_poly.pdbx_strand_id
1 'polypeptide(L)'
;MTGLKLTTDTFDDKLIIASGAAAGAIALGALAAPREWNDMHFETTTLVGEPSTRWFGLAMATNAAKTMAISASDTDRTTKKNVLKAAGAGWLGAAALTAYHVQEKVQKKDVSIGLALGEAAMGALCMWRGFKDDDDL
;
A
#
# COMPACT_ATOMS: atom_id res chain seq x y z
N MET A 1 -22.69 -12.96 24.66
CA MET A 1 -21.93 -12.78 23.41
C MET A 1 -21.89 -11.29 23.10
N THR A 2 -20.89 -10.59 23.62
CA THR A 2 -20.63 -9.18 23.32
C THR A 2 -19.98 -9.13 21.94
N GLY A 3 -20.80 -8.92 20.91
CA GLY A 3 -20.31 -8.64 19.57
C GLY A 3 -19.43 -7.40 19.62
N LEU A 4 -18.17 -7.54 19.23
CA LEU A 4 -17.20 -6.46 19.13
C LEU A 4 -17.71 -5.50 18.03
N LYS A 5 -18.55 -4.52 18.38
CA LYS A 5 -18.85 -3.39 17.50
C LYS A 5 -17.54 -2.60 17.37
N LEU A 6 -16.76 -2.89 16.34
CA LEU A 6 -15.75 -1.96 15.86
C LEU A 6 -16.48 -0.66 15.57
N THR A 7 -16.19 0.39 16.34
CA THR A 7 -16.61 1.72 15.94
C THR A 7 -15.95 2.01 14.60
N THR A 8 -16.66 2.73 13.74
CA THR A 8 -16.20 3.16 12.43
C THR A 8 -14.77 3.71 12.45
N ASP A 9 -14.46 4.54 13.45
CA ASP A 9 -13.13 5.12 13.64
C ASP A 9 -12.06 4.04 13.95
N THR A 10 -12.40 2.99 14.70
CA THR A 10 -11.49 1.87 14.99
C THR A 10 -11.15 1.05 13.74
N PHE A 11 -12.08 0.95 12.79
CA PHE A 11 -11.81 0.24 11.53
C PHE A 11 -10.87 1.04 10.62
N ASP A 12 -11.10 2.35 10.51
CA ASP A 12 -10.28 3.24 9.69
C ASP A 12 -8.83 3.28 10.20
N ASP A 13 -8.63 3.34 11.51
CA ASP A 13 -7.30 3.27 12.11
C ASP A 13 -6.58 1.95 11.76
N LYS A 14 -7.28 0.82 11.88
CA LYS A 14 -6.71 -0.48 11.51
C LYS A 14 -6.37 -0.57 10.03
N LEU A 15 -7.19 0.00 9.16
CA LEU A 15 -6.95 0.00 7.72
C LEU A 15 -5.76 0.91 7.35
N ILE A 16 -5.65 2.08 7.98
CA ILE A 16 -4.49 2.98 7.83
C ILE A 16 -3.21 2.26 8.30
N ILE A 17 -3.25 1.58 9.45
CA ILE A 17 -2.12 0.77 9.95
C ILE A 17 -1.76 -0.33 8.96
N ALA A 18 -2.75 -1.09 8.46
CA ALA A 18 -2.52 -2.17 7.52
C ALA A 18 -1.87 -1.67 6.22
N SER A 19 -2.37 -0.56 5.67
CA SER A 19 -1.79 0.11 4.52
C SER A 19 -0.35 0.58 4.79
N GLY A 20 -0.11 1.19 5.95
CA GLY A 20 1.23 1.64 6.36
C GLY A 20 2.21 0.47 6.52
N ALA A 21 1.78 -0.61 7.17
CA ALA A 21 2.60 -1.81 7.38
C ALA A 21 2.96 -2.49 6.05
N ALA A 22 2.01 -2.61 5.12
CA ALA A 22 2.26 -3.15 3.78
C ALA A 22 3.30 -2.30 3.02
N ALA A 23 3.15 -0.97 3.04
CA ALA A 23 4.15 -0.06 2.46
C ALA A 23 5.52 -0.19 3.13
N GLY A 24 5.57 -0.39 4.46
CA GLY A 24 6.80 -0.60 5.22
C GLY A 24 7.50 -1.92 4.85
N ALA A 25 6.76 -3.00 4.62
CA ALA A 25 7.33 -4.27 4.16
C ALA A 25 7.99 -4.14 2.78
N ILE A 26 7.30 -3.48 1.83
CA ILE A 26 7.86 -3.15 0.50
C ILE A 26 9.12 -2.31 0.65
N ALA A 27 9.08 -1.29 1.52
CA ALA A 27 10.21 -0.42 1.78
C ALA A 27 11.45 -1.17 2.26
N LEU A 28 11.29 -2.09 3.23
CA LEU A 28 12.38 -2.87 3.77
C LEU A 28 13.03 -3.76 2.71
N GLY A 29 12.22 -4.44 1.88
CA GLY A 29 12.73 -5.26 0.78
C GLY A 29 13.57 -4.43 -0.21
N ALA A 30 13.01 -3.29 -0.66
CA ALA A 30 13.69 -2.41 -1.60
C ALA A 30 14.94 -1.71 -1.01
N LEU A 31 14.96 -1.41 0.29
CA LEU A 31 16.10 -0.79 0.98
C LEU A 31 17.24 -1.78 1.27
N ALA A 32 16.92 -2.93 1.85
CA ALA A 32 17.91 -3.83 2.42
C ALA A 32 18.55 -4.74 1.37
N ALA A 33 17.75 -5.25 0.42
CA ALA A 33 18.15 -6.30 -0.51
C ALA A 33 17.64 -5.98 -1.93
N PRO A 34 18.10 -4.89 -2.56
CA PRO A 34 17.52 -4.40 -3.82
C PRO A 34 17.71 -5.34 -5.01
N ARG A 35 18.76 -6.18 -4.98
CA ARG A 35 19.03 -7.15 -6.04
C ARG A 35 18.11 -8.34 -5.92
N GLU A 36 17.97 -8.91 -4.73
CA GLU A 36 17.06 -10.00 -4.43
C GLU A 36 15.60 -9.58 -4.64
N TRP A 37 15.27 -8.34 -4.26
CA TRP A 37 13.99 -7.72 -4.58
C TRP A 37 13.76 -7.63 -6.09
N ASN A 38 14.77 -7.21 -6.86
CA ASN A 38 14.66 -7.15 -8.31
C ASN A 38 14.45 -8.54 -8.91
N ASP A 39 15.28 -9.50 -8.51
CA ASP A 39 15.20 -10.89 -8.97
C ASP A 39 13.85 -11.53 -8.64
N MET A 40 13.19 -11.11 -7.55
CA MET A 40 11.86 -11.60 -7.18
C MET A 40 10.75 -11.04 -8.09
N HIS A 41 10.82 -9.76 -8.45
CA HIS A 41 9.71 -9.04 -9.08
C HIS A 41 9.87 -8.81 -10.59
N PHE A 42 11.09 -8.74 -11.10
CA PHE A 42 11.38 -8.33 -12.48
C PHE A 42 11.93 -9.47 -13.32
N GLU A 43 11.68 -9.40 -14.62
CA GLU A 43 12.27 -10.35 -15.58
C GLU A 43 13.79 -10.20 -15.60
N THR A 44 14.51 -11.31 -15.85
CA THR A 44 15.99 -11.35 -15.79
C THR A 44 16.69 -10.44 -16.80
N THR A 45 15.95 -9.93 -17.78
CA THR A 45 16.41 -8.95 -18.77
C THR A 45 16.42 -7.51 -18.23
N THR A 46 15.83 -7.27 -17.06
CA THR A 46 15.74 -5.93 -16.45
C THR A 46 17.02 -5.64 -15.65
N LEU A 47 17.68 -4.52 -15.96
CA LEU A 47 18.86 -4.09 -15.21
C LEU A 47 18.48 -3.61 -13.81
N VAL A 48 19.23 -4.05 -12.80
CA VAL A 48 19.05 -3.62 -11.41
C VAL A 48 19.72 -2.27 -11.17
N GLY A 49 18.92 -1.22 -11.03
CA GLY A 49 19.38 0.08 -10.54
C GLY A 49 19.37 0.15 -9.02
N GLU A 50 20.32 -0.50 -8.34
CA GLU A 50 20.27 -0.62 -6.87
C GLU A 50 20.17 0.71 -6.10
N PRO A 51 20.87 1.80 -6.47
CA PRO A 51 20.68 3.10 -5.82
C PRO A 51 19.23 3.61 -5.96
N SER A 52 18.66 3.48 -7.15
CA SER A 52 17.27 3.89 -7.43
C SER A 52 16.27 3.05 -6.64
N THR A 53 16.49 1.74 -6.54
CA THR A 53 15.65 0.84 -5.73
C THR A 53 15.71 1.20 -4.25
N ARG A 54 16.90 1.54 -3.73
CA ARG A 54 17.04 2.01 -2.33
C ARG A 54 16.33 3.34 -2.10
N TRP A 55 16.42 4.29 -3.03
CA TRP A 55 15.67 5.55 -2.95
C TRP A 55 14.15 5.35 -2.98
N PHE A 56 13.67 4.44 -3.83
CA PHE A 56 12.27 4.03 -3.83
C PHE A 56 11.88 3.44 -2.46
N GLY A 57 12.68 2.55 -1.90
CA GLY A 57 12.45 1.99 -0.59
C GLY A 57 12.41 3.04 0.52
N LEU A 58 13.29 4.05 0.49
CA LEU A 58 13.26 5.17 1.45
C LEU A 58 11.96 6.00 1.34
N ALA A 59 11.52 6.27 0.11
CA ALA A 59 10.27 6.97 -0.13
C ALA A 59 9.07 6.18 0.44
N MET A 60 9.05 4.86 0.23
CA MET A 60 8.03 3.97 0.78
C MET A 60 8.09 3.90 2.32
N ALA A 61 9.28 3.87 2.92
CA ALA A 61 9.46 3.89 4.38
C ALA A 61 8.91 5.19 4.99
N THR A 62 9.19 6.32 4.34
CA THR A 62 8.68 7.63 4.76
C THR A 62 7.15 7.68 4.67
N ASN A 63 6.58 7.16 3.58
CA ASN A 63 5.14 7.06 3.43
C ASN A 63 4.53 6.19 4.53
N ALA A 64 5.09 4.99 4.78
CA ALA A 64 4.66 4.07 5.83
C ALA A 64 4.69 4.71 7.22
N ALA A 65 5.78 5.41 7.56
CA ALA A 65 5.92 6.11 8.82
C ALA A 65 4.84 7.19 8.98
N LYS A 66 4.56 7.96 7.92
CA LYS A 66 3.49 8.97 7.93
C LYS A 66 2.12 8.36 8.16
N THR A 67 1.75 7.29 7.44
CA THR A 67 0.43 6.65 7.63
C THR A 67 0.29 6.08 9.03
N MET A 68 1.32 5.40 9.55
CA MET A 68 1.31 4.86 10.90
C MET A 68 1.23 5.96 11.98
N ALA A 69 1.98 7.05 11.82
CA ALA A 69 1.91 8.19 12.74
C ALA A 69 0.51 8.81 12.79
N ILE A 70 -0.17 8.90 11.64
CA ILE A 70 -1.55 9.41 11.59
C ILE A 70 -2.50 8.45 12.33
N SER A 71 -2.40 7.14 12.09
CA SER A 71 -3.27 6.18 12.80
C SER A 71 -3.05 6.12 14.31
N ALA A 72 -1.84 6.46 14.78
CA ALA A 72 -1.52 6.49 16.21
C ALA A 72 -1.87 7.83 16.88
N SER A 73 -2.38 8.80 16.11
CA SER A 73 -2.68 10.15 16.59
C SER A 73 -4.19 10.35 16.79
N ASP A 74 -4.56 11.25 17.70
CA ASP A 74 -5.95 11.71 17.89
C ASP A 74 -6.37 12.70 16.78
N THR A 75 -6.18 12.31 15.52
CA THR A 75 -6.60 13.09 14.36
C THR A 75 -8.10 12.99 14.14
N ASP A 76 -8.69 14.06 13.60
CA ASP A 76 -10.10 14.10 13.28
C ASP A 76 -10.46 13.13 12.13
N ARG A 77 -11.74 12.75 12.07
CA ARG A 77 -12.25 11.79 11.08
C ARG A 77 -12.03 12.24 9.63
N THR A 78 -12.13 13.53 9.34
CA THR A 78 -11.91 14.05 7.98
C THR A 78 -10.48 13.80 7.53
N THR A 79 -9.52 14.02 8.43
CA THR A 79 -8.10 13.70 8.18
C THR A 79 -7.91 12.21 7.89
N LYS A 80 -8.48 11.31 8.71
CA LYS A 80 -8.40 9.86 8.49
C LYS A 80 -9.01 9.43 7.14
N LYS A 81 -10.18 9.95 6.78
CA LYS A 81 -10.81 9.69 5.48
C LYS A 81 -9.98 10.18 4.31
N ASN A 82 -9.39 11.37 4.40
CA ASN A 82 -8.52 11.90 3.35
C ASN A 82 -7.25 11.05 3.18
N VAL A 83 -6.70 10.54 4.28
CA VAL A 83 -5.55 9.62 4.24
C VAL A 83 -5.94 8.30 3.60
N LEU A 84 -7.11 7.75 3.89
CA LEU A 84 -7.64 6.56 3.22
C LEU A 84 -7.86 6.78 1.72
N LYS A 85 -8.39 7.94 1.30
CA LYS A 85 -8.50 8.29 -0.13
C LYS A 85 -7.12 8.35 -0.80
N ALA A 86 -6.16 9.01 -0.17
CA ALA A 86 -4.81 9.13 -0.70
C ALA A 86 -4.09 7.78 -0.79
N ALA A 87 -4.18 6.96 0.27
CA ALA A 87 -3.64 5.60 0.29
C ALA A 87 -4.33 4.74 -0.77
N GLY A 88 -5.66 4.83 -0.88
CA GLY A 88 -6.47 4.12 -1.86
C GLY A 88 -6.06 4.43 -3.29
N ALA A 89 -5.91 5.71 -3.63
CA ALA A 89 -5.42 6.15 -4.94
C ALA A 89 -3.99 5.66 -5.21
N GLY A 90 -3.11 5.70 -4.21
CA GLY A 90 -1.74 5.20 -4.33
C GLY A 90 -1.68 3.70 -4.64
N TRP A 91 -2.44 2.89 -3.91
CA TRP A 91 -2.53 1.45 -4.13
C TRP A 91 -3.15 1.09 -5.48
N LEU A 92 -4.20 1.78 -5.91
CA LEU A 92 -4.79 1.56 -7.24
C LEU A 92 -3.83 1.96 -8.36
N GLY A 93 -3.08 3.04 -8.18
CA GLY A 93 -2.02 3.44 -9.11
C GLY A 93 -0.90 2.39 -9.20
N ALA A 94 -0.47 1.84 -8.06
CA ALA A 94 0.49 0.74 -8.01
C ALA A 94 -0.06 -0.49 -8.74
N ALA A 95 -1.30 -0.90 -8.46
CA ALA A 95 -1.94 -2.05 -9.11
C ALA A 95 -1.99 -1.90 -10.63
N ALA A 96 -2.37 -0.73 -11.12
CA ALA A 96 -2.41 -0.44 -12.55
C ALA A 96 -1.02 -0.50 -13.18
N LEU A 97 0.00 0.07 -12.51
CA LEU A 97 1.38 0.05 -12.99
C LEU A 97 1.96 -1.38 -12.98
N THR A 98 1.70 -2.16 -11.94
CA THR A 98 2.10 -3.57 -11.83
C THR A 98 1.48 -4.39 -12.96
N ALA A 99 0.16 -4.25 -13.19
CA ALA A 99 -0.53 -4.93 -14.28
C ALA A 99 0.03 -4.53 -15.66
N TYR A 100 0.33 -3.24 -15.87
CA TYR A 100 0.97 -2.73 -17.08
C TYR A 100 2.36 -3.34 -17.27
N HIS A 101 3.21 -3.37 -16.24
CA HIS A 101 4.55 -3.96 -16.34
C HIS A 101 4.55 -5.47 -16.57
N VAL A 102 3.52 -6.19 -16.09
CA VAL A 102 3.32 -7.60 -16.47
C VAL A 102 3.01 -7.74 -17.96
N GLN A 103 2.15 -6.87 -18.49
CA GLN A 103 1.82 -6.87 -19.92
C GLN A 103 3.04 -6.56 -20.80
N GLU A 104 3.88 -5.59 -20.38
CA GLU A 104 5.11 -5.20 -21.06
C GLU A 104 6.29 -6.16 -20.82
N LYS A 105 6.09 -7.27 -20.08
CA LYS A 105 7.12 -8.26 -19.74
C LYS A 105 8.34 -7.65 -19.03
N VAL A 106 8.10 -6.62 -18.22
CA VAL A 106 9.09 -6.04 -17.32
C VAL A 106 9.05 -6.76 -15.98
N GLN A 107 7.85 -7.09 -15.51
CA GLN A 107 7.63 -7.81 -14.26
C GLN A 107 7.21 -9.26 -14.48
N LYS A 108 7.67 -10.14 -13.60
CA LYS A 108 7.35 -11.56 -13.63
C LYS A 108 5.86 -11.76 -13.38
N LYS A 109 5.18 -12.45 -14.31
CA LYS A 109 3.72 -12.61 -14.31
C LYS A 109 3.20 -13.38 -13.09
N ASP A 110 3.90 -14.43 -12.70
CA ASP A 110 3.53 -15.35 -11.60
C ASP A 110 3.48 -14.65 -10.24
N VAL A 111 4.43 -13.76 -9.96
CA VAL A 111 4.46 -12.97 -8.73
C VAL A 111 3.56 -11.73 -8.84
N SER A 112 3.62 -11.04 -9.98
CA SER A 112 3.14 -9.66 -10.05
C SER A 112 1.64 -9.55 -10.30
N ILE A 113 0.97 -10.58 -10.86
CA ILE A 113 -0.50 -10.59 -10.89
C ILE A 113 -1.07 -10.68 -9.47
N GLY A 114 -0.48 -11.53 -8.62
CA GLY A 114 -0.89 -11.63 -7.22
C GLY A 114 -0.69 -10.31 -6.47
N LEU A 115 0.44 -9.65 -6.71
CA LEU A 115 0.71 -8.32 -6.17
C LEU A 115 -0.33 -7.29 -6.66
N ALA A 116 -0.59 -7.20 -7.96
CA ALA A 116 -1.55 -6.25 -8.52
C ALA A 116 -2.97 -6.44 -7.96
N LEU A 117 -3.39 -7.69 -7.74
CA LEU A 117 -4.67 -7.98 -7.10
C LEU A 117 -4.71 -7.56 -5.63
N GLY A 118 -3.62 -7.79 -4.89
CA GLY A 118 -3.49 -7.33 -3.50
C GLY A 118 -3.52 -5.80 -3.38
N GLU A 119 -2.77 -5.12 -4.25
CA GLU A 119 -2.75 -3.66 -4.37
C GLU A 119 -4.15 -3.13 -4.73
N ALA A 120 -4.83 -3.74 -5.70
CA ALA A 120 -6.18 -3.34 -6.09
C ALA A 120 -7.19 -3.53 -4.96
N ALA A 121 -7.12 -4.65 -4.23
CA ALA A 121 -8.00 -4.93 -3.10
C ALA A 121 -7.79 -3.93 -1.95
N MET A 122 -6.54 -3.66 -1.57
CA MET A 122 -6.21 -2.65 -0.56
C MET A 122 -6.67 -1.25 -1.02
N GLY A 123 -6.42 -0.92 -2.29
CA GLY A 123 -6.83 0.34 -2.90
C GLY A 123 -8.33 0.55 -2.87
N ALA A 124 -9.09 -0.46 -3.29
CA ALA A 124 -10.56 -0.43 -3.27
C ALA A 124 -11.11 -0.32 -1.84
N LEU A 125 -10.54 -1.07 -0.88
CA LEU A 125 -10.98 -1.02 0.52
C LEU A 125 -10.71 0.36 1.16
N CYS A 126 -9.54 0.93 0.92
CA CYS A 126 -9.18 2.28 1.35
C CYS A 126 -10.07 3.35 0.71
N MET A 127 -10.33 3.28 -0.60
CA MET A 127 -11.24 4.20 -1.28
C MET A 127 -12.67 4.10 -0.74
N TRP A 128 -13.19 2.87 -0.61
CA TRP A 128 -14.54 2.65 -0.09
C TRP A 128 -14.72 3.25 1.30
N ARG A 129 -13.77 3.01 2.22
CA ARG A 129 -13.83 3.63 3.55
C ARG A 129 -13.60 5.14 3.53
N GLY A 130 -12.69 5.62 2.68
CA GLY A 130 -12.43 7.05 2.54
C GLY A 130 -13.65 7.85 2.06
N PHE A 131 -14.48 7.27 1.20
CA PHE A 131 -15.69 7.92 0.65
C PHE A 131 -16.99 7.55 1.33
N LYS A 132 -17.04 6.47 2.13
CA LYS A 132 -18.26 6.08 2.83
C LYS A 132 -18.62 7.15 3.86
N ASP A 133 -19.80 7.73 3.73
CA ASP A 133 -20.40 8.57 4.76
C ASP A 133 -20.85 7.69 5.92
N ASP A 134 -20.67 8.18 7.15
CA ASP A 134 -20.93 7.39 8.35
C ASP A 134 -22.31 7.70 8.97
N ASP A 135 -23.19 8.35 8.21
CA ASP A 135 -24.53 8.78 8.61
C ASP A 135 -25.62 7.69 8.40
N ASP A 136 -25.23 6.49 7.96
CA ASP A 136 -26.15 5.39 7.59
C ASP A 136 -26.21 4.21 8.59
N LEU A 137 -26.05 4.44 9.91
CA LEU A 137 -26.35 3.44 10.96
C LEU A 137 -26.82 4.04 12.29
#